data_AF-A0A849H1V8-F1
#
_entry.id   AF-A0A849H1V8-F1
#
_cell.length_a   1.000
_cell.length_b   1.000
_cell.length_c   1.000
_cell.angle_alpha   90.00
_cell.angle_beta   90.00
_cell.angle_gamma   90.00
#
_symmetry.space_group_name_H-M   'P 1'
#
loop_
_entity.id
_entity.type
_entity.pdbx_description
1 polymer ?
#
loop_
_entity_poly.entity_id
_entity_poly.type
_entity_poly.pdbx_seq_one_letter_code
_entity_poly.pdbx_strand_id
1 'polypeptide(L)'
;MIGRLAGRIDYRGSDHVLIDVKGVGYIVYVSERTLAALPRVGEAAALYTELLVREDLLQLFGFTTLTEKEWHRLLIGVQGIGAKASMAILG
;
A
#
# COMPACT_ATOMS: atom_id res chain seq x y z
N MET A 1 5.02 -6.40 -12.34
CA MET A 1 3.86 -6.46 -11.42
C MET A 1 4.37 -6.86 -10.04
N ILE A 2 4.10 -6.08 -9.00
CA ILE A 2 4.52 -6.37 -7.62
C ILE A 2 3.25 -6.72 -6.85
N GLY A 3 3.08 -8.01 -6.50
CA GLY A 3 1.82 -8.52 -5.92
C GLY A 3 1.80 -8.57 -4.39
N ARG A 4 2.97 -8.66 -3.77
CA ARG A 4 3.16 -8.70 -2.32
C ARG A 4 4.58 -8.26 -1.99
N LEU A 5 4.74 -7.54 -0.88
CA LEU A 5 6.03 -7.28 -0.25
C LEU A 5 6.06 -7.90 1.14
N ALA A 6 7.22 -8.40 1.54
CA ALA A 6 7.48 -8.92 2.88
C ALA A 6 8.89 -8.53 3.28
N GLY A 7 9.02 -7.83 4.40
CA GLY A 7 10.28 -7.20 4.81
C GLY A 7 10.17 -6.57 6.19
N ARG A 8 11.06 -5.64 6.51
CA ARG A 8 11.02 -4.88 7.78
C ARG A 8 10.58 -3.45 7.51
N ILE A 9 9.78 -2.90 8.42
CA ILE A 9 9.41 -1.49 8.37
C ILE A 9 10.62 -0.68 8.78
N ASP A 10 11.14 0.14 7.88
CA ASP A 10 12.28 1.03 8.13
C ASP A 10 11.82 2.44 8.50
N TYR A 11 10.68 2.90 7.93
CA TYR A 11 10.10 4.20 8.22
C TYR A 11 8.56 4.18 8.12
N ARG A 12 7.91 5.06 8.88
CA ARG A 12 6.45 5.29 8.83
C ARG A 12 6.18 6.78 8.66
N GLY A 13 5.52 7.12 7.56
CA GLY A 13 4.97 8.46 7.32
C GLY A 13 3.52 8.55 7.76
N SER A 14 2.82 9.60 7.33
CA SER A 14 1.39 9.82 7.62
C SER A 14 0.46 8.96 6.77
N ASP A 15 0.86 8.61 5.55
CA ASP A 15 0.04 7.91 4.55
C ASP A 15 0.82 6.78 3.83
N HIS A 16 2.03 6.48 4.29
CA HIS A 16 2.91 5.50 3.69
C HIS A 16 3.86 4.87 4.69
N VAL A 17 4.45 3.75 4.29
CA VAL A 17 5.54 3.08 4.99
C VAL A 17 6.68 2.78 4.04
N LEU A 18 7.92 2.80 4.55
CA LEU A 18 9.08 2.29 3.83
C LEU A 18 9.37 0.86 4.33
N ILE A 19 9.33 -0.10 3.44
CA ILE A 19 9.63 -1.50 3.74
C ILE A 19 10.96 -1.86 3.08
N ASP A 20 11.94 -2.22 3.90
CA ASP A 20 13.17 -2.85 3.41
C ASP A 20 12.90 -4.32 3.09
N VAL A 21 13.11 -4.66 1.82
CA VAL A 21 13.07 -6.03 1.33
C VAL A 21 14.45 -6.42 0.86
N LYS A 22 15.27 -6.92 1.79
CA LYS A 22 16.64 -7.40 1.55
C LYS A 22 17.54 -6.32 0.91
N GLY A 23 17.49 -5.08 1.43
CA GLY A 23 18.29 -3.97 0.96
C GLY A 23 17.64 -3.10 -0.13
N VAL A 24 16.41 -3.41 -0.54
CA VAL A 24 15.62 -2.56 -1.44
C VAL A 24 14.46 -1.94 -0.65
N GLY A 25 14.49 -0.61 -0.51
CA GLY A 25 13.45 0.16 0.16
C GLY A 25 12.28 0.46 -0.77
N TYR A 26 11.10 -0.08 -0.44
CA TYR A 26 9.85 0.23 -1.15
C TYR A 26 9.01 1.21 -0.35
N ILE A 27 8.64 2.33 -0.96
CA ILE A 27 7.60 3.21 -0.42
C ILE A 27 6.25 2.64 -0.81
N VAL A 28 5.43 2.34 0.20
CA VAL A 28 4.10 1.75 0.04
C VAL A 28 3.07 2.66 0.68
N TYR A 29 2.18 3.23 -0.14
CA TYR A 29 1.05 4.03 0.33
C TYR A 29 -0.03 3.11 0.89
N VAL A 30 -0.54 3.47 2.06
CA VAL A 30 -1.50 2.65 2.81
C VAL A 30 -2.62 3.54 3.35
N SER A 31 -3.76 2.94 3.65
CA SER A 31 -4.87 3.65 4.28
C SER A 31 -4.56 3.93 5.76
N GLU A 32 -5.31 4.82 6.41
CA GLU A 32 -5.07 5.15 7.82
C GLU A 32 -5.28 3.92 8.71
N ARG A 33 -6.31 3.12 8.44
CA ARG A 33 -6.56 1.84 9.12
C ARG A 33 -5.43 0.85 8.90
N THR A 34 -4.95 0.73 7.66
CA THR A 34 -3.84 -0.17 7.33
C THR A 34 -2.59 0.28 8.07
N LEU A 35 -2.31 1.58 8.10
CA LEU A 35 -1.20 2.13 8.86
C LEU A 35 -1.35 1.79 10.34
N ALA A 36 -2.51 2.04 10.95
CA ALA A 36 -2.75 1.72 12.36
C ALA A 36 -2.57 0.24 12.71
N ALA A 37 -2.91 -0.66 11.78
CA ALA A 37 -2.74 -2.12 11.95
C ALA A 37 -1.29 -2.61 11.76
N LEU A 38 -0.42 -1.81 11.15
CA LEU A 38 0.97 -2.21 10.89
C LEU A 38 1.83 -2.22 12.17
N PRO A 39 2.79 -3.15 12.27
CA PRO A 39 3.72 -3.24 13.40
C PRO A 39 4.69 -2.06 13.43
N ARG A 40 5.47 -1.94 14.51
CA ARG A 40 6.37 -0.78 14.71
C ARG A 40 7.55 -0.79 13.74
N VAL A 41 8.22 0.35 13.63
CA VAL A 41 9.51 0.45 12.91
C VAL A 41 10.50 -0.56 13.49
N GLY A 42 11.21 -1.27 12.61
CA GLY A 42 12.11 -2.37 12.93
C GLY A 42 11.43 -3.74 12.96
N GLU A 43 10.11 -3.84 12.92
CA GLU A 43 9.41 -5.13 12.92
C GLU A 43 9.10 -5.63 11.51
N ALA A 44 8.85 -6.94 11.41
CA ALA A 44 8.51 -7.57 10.14
C ALA A 44 7.06 -7.24 9.74
N ALA A 45 6.86 -6.89 8.47
CA ALA A 45 5.54 -6.65 7.89
C ALA A 45 5.43 -7.31 6.52
N ALA A 46 4.20 -7.65 6.14
CA ALA A 46 3.88 -8.08 4.80
C ALA A 46 2.59 -7.40 4.34
N LEU A 47 2.60 -6.93 3.09
CA LEU A 47 1.47 -6.25 2.47
C LEU A 47 1.22 -6.86 1.11
N TYR A 48 -0.05 -7.06 0.77
CA TYR A 48 -0.46 -7.24 -0.61
C TYR A 48 -0.38 -5.89 -1.30
N THR A 49 0.07 -5.88 -2.55
CA THR A 49 0.37 -4.63 -3.24
C THR A 49 -0.32 -4.50 -4.59
N GLU A 50 -0.70 -3.28 -4.94
CA GLU A 50 -1.14 -2.90 -6.28
C GLU A 50 -0.23 -1.79 -6.80
N LEU A 51 0.36 -2.00 -7.99
CA LEU A 51 1.21 -1.01 -8.63
C LEU A 51 0.37 -0.17 -9.60
N LEU A 52 0.18 1.10 -9.27
CA LEU A 52 -0.38 2.09 -10.16
C LEU A 52 0.71 2.60 -11.10
N VAL A 53 0.48 2.45 -12.41
CA VAL A 53 1.37 2.95 -13.46
C VAL A 53 0.63 4.01 -14.26
N ARG A 54 1.21 5.21 -14.32
CA ARG A 54 0.86 6.28 -15.26
C ARG A 54 2.11 6.74 -15.98
N GLU A 55 1.98 7.65 -16.94
CA GLU A 55 3.07 8.10 -17.81
C GLU A 55 4.29 8.63 -17.04
N ASP A 56 4.06 9.33 -15.93
CA ASP A 56 5.07 9.99 -15.10
C ASP A 56 5.08 9.50 -13.64
N LEU A 57 4.35 8.42 -13.34
CA LEU A 57 4.07 7.99 -11.98
C LEU A 57 4.10 6.47 -11.81
N LEU A 58 4.92 6.02 -10.86
CA LEU A 58 4.88 4.66 -10.32
C LEU A 58 4.58 4.75 -8.83
N GLN A 59 3.42 4.27 -8.42
CA GLN A 59 3.01 4.27 -7.01
C GLN A 59 2.58 2.88 -6.58
N LEU A 60 3.06 2.47 -5.40
CA LEU A 60 2.69 1.21 -4.79
C LEU A 60 1.66 1.46 -3.69
N PHE A 61 0.51 0.82 -3.79
CA PHE A 61 -0.50 0.78 -2.73
C PHE A 61 -0.42 -0.55 -1.99
N GLY A 62 -0.57 -0.52 -0.67
CA GLY A 62 -0.44 -1.69 0.21
C GLY A 62 -1.71 -1.96 1.00
N PHE A 63 -1.99 -3.26 1.22
CA PHE A 63 -3.18 -3.76 1.90
C PHE A 63 -2.80 -4.91 2.84
N THR A 64 -3.45 -5.00 4.00
CA THR A 64 -3.17 -6.09 4.96
C THR A 64 -3.77 -7.41 4.50
N THR A 65 -4.86 -7.35 3.73
CA THR A 65 -5.57 -8.52 3.20
C THR A 65 -5.76 -8.45 1.70
N LEU A 66 -5.97 -9.62 1.08
CA LEU A 66 -6.29 -9.71 -0.34
C LEU A 66 -7.67 -9.08 -0.65
N THR A 67 -8.62 -9.22 0.27
CA THR A 67 -9.96 -8.66 0.14
C THR A 67 -9.94 -7.13 0.07
N GLU A 68 -9.15 -6.46 0.92
CA GLU A 68 -8.97 -4.99 0.84
C GLU A 68 -8.39 -4.57 -0.52
N LYS A 69 -7.41 -5.31 -1.03
CA LYS A 69 -6.83 -5.08 -2.36
C LYS A 69 -7.87 -5.24 -3.48
N GLU A 70 -8.72 -6.26 -3.39
CA GLU A 70 -9.80 -6.48 -4.36
C GLU A 70 -10.84 -5.35 -4.33
N TRP A 71 -11.22 -4.89 -3.13
CA TRP A 71 -12.07 -3.71 -2.99
C TRP A 71 -11.45 -2.47 -3.62
N HIS A 72 -10.15 -2.23 -3.38
CA HIS A 72 -9.44 -1.11 -4.00
C HIS A 72 -9.52 -1.14 -5.53
N ARG A 73 -9.31 -2.32 -6.12
CA ARG A 73 -9.39 -2.54 -7.57
C ARG A 73 -10.79 -2.31 -8.12
N LEU A 74 -11.82 -2.81 -7.43
CA LEU A 74 -13.22 -2.60 -7.81
C LEU A 74 -13.58 -1.10 -7.78
N LEU A 75 -13.16 -0.39 -6.72
CA LEU A 75 -13.41 1.04 -6.56
C LEU A 75 -12.75 1.86 -7.67
N ILE A 76 -11.50 1.57 -8.05
CA ILE A 76 -10.82 2.27 -9.15
C ILE A 76 -11.51 2.06 -10.51
N GLY A 77 -12.25 0.96 -10.68
CA GLY A 77 -13.04 0.72 -11.89
C GLY A 77 -14.26 1.63 -12.05
N VAL A 78 -14.68 2.32 -10.99
CA VAL A 78 -15.83 3.23 -11.01
C VAL A 78 -15.41 4.59 -11.58
N GLN A 79 -16.19 5.09 -12.53
CA GLN A 79 -15.93 6.40 -13.14
C GLN A 79 -15.88 7.50 -12.08
N GLY A 80 -14.78 8.25 -12.06
CA GLY A 80 -14.54 9.34 -11.10
C GLY A 80 -13.85 8.91 -9.79
N ILE A 81 -13.65 7.62 -9.55
CA ILE A 81 -12.92 7.14 -8.36
C ILE A 81 -11.46 6.85 -8.71
N GLY A 82 -10.56 7.71 -8.24
CA GLY A 82 -9.12 7.50 -8.33
C GLY A 82 -8.54 6.71 -7.16
N ALA A 83 -7.27 6.31 -7.25
CA ALA A 83 -6.59 5.54 -6.20
C ALA A 83 -6.64 6.20 -4.81
N LYS A 84 -6.43 7.52 -4.74
CA LYS A 84 -6.52 8.27 -3.47
C LYS A 84 -7.92 8.23 -2.86
N ALA A 85 -8.96 8.39 -3.68
CA ALA A 85 -10.35 8.31 -3.23
C ALA A 85 -10.68 6.89 -2.74
N SER A 86 -10.23 5.87 -3.46
CA SER A 86 -10.35 4.47 -3.06
C SER A 86 -9.69 4.18 -1.70
N MET A 87 -8.47 4.68 -1.46
CA MET A 87 -7.80 4.53 -0.17
C MET A 87 -8.55 5.21 0.98
N ALA A 88 -9.13 6.39 0.74
CA ALA A 88 -9.95 7.09 1.74
C ALA A 88 -11.24 6.35 2.08
N ILE A 89 -11.87 5.66 1.10
CA ILE A 89 -13.07 4.84 1.31
C ILE A 89 -12.75 3.61 2.16
N LEU A 90 -11.56 3.02 1.99
CA LEU A 90 -11.12 1.85 2.76
C LEU A 90 -10.81 2.18 4.24
N GLY A 91 -10.57 3.47 4.54
CA GLY A 91 -10.21 3.99 5.86
C GLY A 91 -8.72 3.96 6.05
#